data_AF-A0AAV1EEG4-F1
#
_entry.id   AF-A0AAV1EEG4-F1
#
_cell.length_a   1.000
_cell.length_b   1.000
_cell.length_c   1.000
_cell.angle_alpha   90.00
_cell.angle_beta   90.00
_cell.angle_gamma   90.00
#
_symmetry.space_group_name_H-M   'P 1'
#
loop_
_entity.id
_entity.type
_entity.pdbx_description
1 polymer ?
#
loop_
_entity_poly.entity_id
_entity_poly.type
_entity_poly.pdbx_seq_one_letter_code
_entity_poly.pdbx_strand_id
1 'polypeptide(L)'
;MTMPSVSAPDPTSQRAKVMGITFAKQYHRLLSQQPQLVHKFYQGSSFLTHPDSDGTMTTEINNKIISFGYENYTIEIETVNIQDSYQASIFIQVTGCLTGTDNVPRKFMRSFFLTPHETGYFVQNSCFRCIEETKPSETSLALANVAAGVVPVTVPLTLDPD
;
A
#
# COMPACT_ATOMS: atom_id res chain seq x y z
N MET A 1 -15.40 40.35 0.07
CA MET A 1 -14.84 38.99 0.12
C MET A 1 -15.19 38.30 -1.18
N THR A 2 -14.23 38.19 -2.11
CA THR A 2 -14.36 37.44 -3.35
C THR A 2 -14.09 35.97 -3.06
N MET A 3 -15.02 35.10 -3.47
CA MET A 3 -14.84 33.64 -3.40
C MET A 3 -13.63 33.23 -4.23
N PRO A 4 -12.80 32.26 -3.80
CA PRO A 4 -11.74 31.76 -4.64
C PRO A 4 -12.36 31.05 -5.85
N SER A 5 -11.94 31.48 -7.04
CA SER A 5 -12.19 30.80 -8.30
C SER A 5 -11.74 29.34 -8.17
N VAL A 6 -12.66 28.39 -8.33
CA VAL A 6 -12.33 26.96 -8.49
C VAL A 6 -11.48 26.85 -9.77
N SER A 7 -10.17 26.74 -9.63
CA SER A 7 -9.30 26.47 -10.77
C SER A 7 -9.61 25.08 -11.31
N ALA A 8 -9.65 24.94 -12.63
CA ALA A 8 -9.67 23.62 -13.26
C ALA A 8 -8.51 22.76 -12.75
N PRO A 9 -8.68 21.44 -12.61
CA PRO A 9 -7.60 20.55 -12.18
C PRO A 9 -6.41 20.66 -13.16
N ASP A 10 -5.20 20.74 -12.61
CA ASP A 10 -3.94 20.73 -13.38
C ASP A 10 -3.95 19.55 -14.38
N PRO A 11 -3.65 19.78 -15.68
CA PRO A 11 -3.55 18.73 -16.69
C PRO A 11 -2.63 17.57 -16.28
N THR A 12 -1.60 17.85 -15.49
CA THR A 12 -0.68 16.86 -14.91
C THR A 12 -1.40 15.93 -13.95
N SER A 13 -2.26 16.50 -13.10
CA SER A 13 -3.08 15.75 -12.15
C SER A 13 -4.10 14.85 -12.85
N GLN A 14 -4.62 15.27 -14.00
CA GLN A 14 -5.50 14.42 -14.79
C GLN A 14 -4.77 13.20 -15.38
N ARG A 15 -3.52 13.36 -15.82
CA ARG A 15 -2.70 12.25 -16.30
C ARG A 15 -2.41 11.25 -15.17
N ALA A 16 -1.97 11.73 -14.00
CA ALA A 16 -1.70 10.85 -12.86
C ALA A 16 -2.94 10.06 -12.43
N LYS A 17 -4.13 10.69 -12.42
CA LYS A 17 -5.40 10.01 -12.16
C LYS A 17 -5.68 8.88 -13.16
N VAL A 18 -5.55 9.14 -14.46
CA VAL A 18 -5.78 8.10 -15.49
C VAL A 18 -4.78 6.95 -15.33
N MET A 19 -3.51 7.27 -15.12
CA MET A 19 -2.46 6.27 -14.94
C MET A 19 -2.67 5.44 -13.67
N GLY A 20 -2.98 6.09 -12.54
CA GLY A 20 -3.20 5.40 -11.27
C GLY A 20 -4.45 4.51 -11.27
N ILE A 21 -5.56 4.96 -11.88
CA ILE A 21 -6.77 4.13 -12.02
C ILE A 21 -6.46 2.91 -12.90
N THR A 22 -5.79 3.12 -14.03
CA THR A 22 -5.44 2.04 -14.97
C THR A 22 -4.51 1.03 -14.32
N PHE A 23 -3.47 1.51 -13.63
CA PHE A 23 -2.56 0.69 -12.85
C PHE A 23 -3.31 -0.13 -11.79
N ALA A 24 -4.13 0.51 -10.94
CA ALA A 24 -4.84 -0.17 -9.87
C ALA A 24 -5.73 -1.31 -10.40
N LYS A 25 -6.48 -1.06 -11.49
CA LYS A 25 -7.32 -2.08 -12.14
C LYS A 25 -6.48 -3.22 -12.71
N GLN A 26 -5.42 -2.89 -13.46
CA GLN A 26 -4.58 -3.89 -14.10
C GLN A 26 -3.81 -4.74 -13.07
N TYR A 27 -3.28 -4.11 -12.03
CA TYR A 27 -2.56 -4.78 -10.95
C TYR A 27 -3.43 -5.83 -10.28
N HIS A 28 -4.63 -5.46 -9.81
CA HIS A 28 -5.50 -6.40 -9.10
C HIS A 28 -6.10 -7.48 -10.01
N ARG A 29 -6.34 -7.17 -11.30
CA ARG A 29 -6.71 -8.19 -12.29
C ARG A 29 -5.59 -9.22 -12.48
N LEU A 30 -4.35 -8.78 -12.62
CA LEU A 30 -3.20 -9.69 -12.76
C LEU A 30 -2.94 -10.44 -11.44
N LEU A 31 -3.18 -9.81 -10.30
CA LEU A 31 -3.00 -10.44 -8.99
C LEU A 31 -3.88 -11.67 -8.83
N SER A 32 -5.13 -11.64 -9.27
CA SER A 32 -6.02 -12.81 -9.23
C SER A 32 -5.83 -13.78 -10.40
N GLN A 33 -5.55 -13.29 -11.61
CA GLN A 33 -5.53 -14.14 -12.81
C GLN A 33 -4.15 -14.74 -13.12
N GLN A 34 -3.08 -13.98 -12.89
CA GLN A 34 -1.71 -14.30 -13.30
C GLN A 34 -0.70 -13.71 -12.29
N PRO A 35 -0.72 -14.13 -11.01
CA PRO A 35 0.08 -13.54 -9.93
C PRO A 35 1.59 -13.56 -10.24
N GLN A 36 2.06 -14.54 -11.01
CA GLN A 36 3.44 -14.65 -11.49
C GLN A 36 3.90 -13.50 -12.39
N LEU A 37 2.99 -12.68 -12.91
CA LEU A 37 3.33 -11.51 -13.72
C LEU A 37 3.35 -10.21 -12.92
N VAL A 38 2.83 -10.19 -11.70
CA VAL A 38 2.67 -8.96 -10.91
C VAL A 38 4.02 -8.39 -10.47
N HIS A 39 5.02 -9.24 -10.20
CA HIS A 39 6.36 -8.76 -9.84
C HIS A 39 6.99 -7.89 -10.95
N LYS A 40 6.52 -7.97 -12.20
CA LYS A 40 7.01 -7.14 -13.31
C LYS A 40 6.67 -5.66 -13.18
N PHE A 41 5.75 -5.30 -12.28
CA PHE A 41 5.52 -3.89 -11.92
C PHE A 41 6.61 -3.34 -11.00
N TYR A 42 7.47 -4.18 -10.44
CA TYR A 42 8.48 -3.81 -9.45
C TYR A 42 9.89 -3.90 -10.05
N GLN A 43 10.85 -3.23 -9.40
CA GLN A 43 12.27 -3.30 -9.69
C GLN A 43 13.04 -3.86 -8.48
N GLY A 44 14.34 -4.12 -8.65
CA GLY A 44 15.18 -4.64 -7.56
C GLY A 44 15.30 -3.71 -6.35
N SER A 45 15.05 -2.41 -6.53
CA SER A 45 15.01 -1.40 -5.47
C SER A 45 13.64 -1.28 -4.78
N SER A 46 12.64 -2.06 -5.21
CA SER A 46 11.28 -1.95 -4.70
C SER A 46 11.09 -2.65 -3.37
N PHE A 47 10.08 -2.21 -2.62
CA PHE A 47 9.70 -2.81 -1.35
C PHE A 47 8.22 -3.19 -1.28
N LEU A 48 7.96 -4.35 -0.65
CA LEU A 48 6.62 -4.81 -0.30
C LEU A 48 6.51 -4.97 1.22
N THR A 49 5.46 -4.42 1.81
CA THR A 49 5.06 -4.65 3.21
C THR A 49 3.72 -5.38 3.26
N HIS A 50 3.62 -6.43 4.07
CA HIS A 50 2.41 -7.24 4.26
C HIS A 50 2.14 -7.49 5.76
N PRO A 51 0.89 -7.78 6.20
CA PRO A 51 0.59 -8.03 7.61
C PRO A 51 1.30 -9.25 8.21
N ASP A 52 1.49 -10.32 7.43
CA ASP A 52 2.16 -11.56 7.89
C ASP A 52 3.69 -11.43 8.02
N SER A 53 4.24 -10.25 7.73
CA SER A 53 5.57 -9.83 8.13
C SER A 53 5.36 -8.80 9.21
N ASP A 54 6.07 -8.86 10.34
CA ASP A 54 5.92 -7.99 11.52
C ASP A 54 6.18 -6.48 11.25
N GLY A 55 5.51 -5.91 10.25
CA GLY A 55 5.86 -4.65 9.58
C GLY A 55 7.06 -4.74 8.63
N THR A 56 7.78 -5.86 8.56
CA THR A 56 9.05 -5.96 7.82
C THR A 56 8.89 -5.80 6.32
N MET A 57 9.68 -4.91 5.72
CA MET A 57 9.75 -4.73 4.27
C MET A 57 10.55 -5.88 3.64
N THR A 58 10.09 -6.39 2.50
CA THR A 58 10.82 -7.39 1.71
C THR A 58 11.06 -6.93 0.28
N THR A 59 12.22 -7.31 -0.26
CA THR A 59 12.58 -7.19 -1.68
C THR A 59 12.31 -8.49 -2.45
N GLU A 60 11.99 -9.60 -1.77
CA GLU A 60 11.62 -10.89 -2.38
C GLU A 60 10.15 -10.90 -2.86
N ILE A 61 9.80 -9.89 -3.64
CA ILE A 61 8.41 -9.54 -3.96
C ILE A 61 7.68 -10.67 -4.69
N ASN A 62 8.33 -11.32 -5.67
CA ASN A 62 7.69 -12.40 -6.43
C ASN A 62 7.33 -13.60 -5.53
N ASN A 63 8.29 -14.09 -4.76
CA ASN A 63 8.07 -15.22 -3.85
C ASN A 63 6.93 -14.92 -2.87
N LYS A 64 6.91 -13.70 -2.33
CA LYS A 64 5.87 -13.28 -1.39
C LYS A 64 4.50 -13.21 -2.08
N ILE A 65 4.38 -12.60 -3.26
CA ILE A 65 3.12 -12.54 -4.03
C ILE A 65 2.56 -13.95 -4.30
N ILE A 66 3.41 -14.88 -4.75
CA ILE A 66 2.99 -16.27 -5.03
C ILE A 66 2.53 -16.98 -3.76
N SER A 67 3.26 -16.81 -2.65
CA SER A 67 2.95 -17.49 -1.37
C SER A 67 1.56 -17.16 -0.82
N PHE A 68 0.95 -16.04 -1.23
CA PHE A 68 -0.38 -15.64 -0.78
C PHE A 68 -1.52 -16.34 -1.52
N GLY A 69 -1.26 -16.97 -2.66
CA GLY A 69 -2.28 -17.71 -3.39
C GLY A 69 -3.48 -16.86 -3.80
N TYR A 70 -3.25 -15.63 -4.29
CA TYR A 70 -4.31 -14.70 -4.74
C TYR A 70 -5.24 -15.27 -5.81
N GLU A 71 -4.82 -16.32 -6.52
CA GLU A 71 -5.64 -17.11 -7.44
C GLU A 71 -6.88 -17.74 -6.80
N ASN A 72 -6.86 -17.93 -5.47
CA ASN A 72 -7.98 -18.47 -4.70
C ASN A 72 -8.95 -17.38 -4.20
N TYR A 73 -8.73 -16.12 -4.58
CA TYR A 73 -9.52 -14.98 -4.13
C TYR A 73 -10.15 -14.22 -5.30
N THR A 74 -11.39 -13.82 -5.12
CA THR A 74 -12.01 -12.75 -5.91
C THR A 74 -11.65 -11.41 -5.28
N ILE A 75 -11.19 -10.47 -6.11
CA ILE A 75 -10.77 -9.13 -5.67
C ILE A 75 -11.74 -8.10 -6.25
N GLU A 76 -12.43 -7.39 -5.37
CA GLU A 76 -13.32 -6.30 -5.73
C GLU A 76 -12.73 -4.97 -5.25
N ILE A 77 -12.62 -4.00 -6.16
CA ILE A 77 -12.07 -2.68 -5.86
C ILE A 77 -13.23 -1.74 -5.55
N GLU A 78 -13.25 -1.20 -4.34
CA GLU A 78 -14.28 -0.28 -3.85
C GLU A 78 -13.90 1.17 -4.13
N THR A 79 -12.69 1.58 -3.75
CA THR A 79 -12.20 2.94 -3.97
C THR A 79 -10.77 2.96 -4.47
N VAL A 80 -10.46 3.99 -5.27
CA VAL A 80 -9.10 4.31 -5.69
C VAL A 80 -8.92 5.81 -5.52
N ASN A 81 -8.05 6.20 -4.57
CA ASN A 81 -7.62 7.57 -4.35
C ASN A 81 -6.23 7.77 -4.94
N ILE A 82 -6.01 8.88 -5.63
CA ILE A 82 -4.78 9.15 -6.37
C ILE A 82 -4.34 10.57 -6.09
N GLN A 83 -3.05 10.72 -5.80
CA GLN A 83 -2.41 11.99 -5.57
C GLN A 83 -1.09 12.07 -6.33
N ASP A 84 -0.85 13.20 -6.99
CA ASP A 84 0.48 13.57 -7.45
C ASP A 84 1.42 13.69 -6.26
N SER A 85 2.66 13.22 -6.41
CA SER A 85 3.65 13.21 -5.35
C SER A 85 5.01 13.71 -5.86
N TYR A 86 6.01 13.66 -4.98
CA TYR A 86 7.35 14.16 -5.23
C TYR A 86 7.97 13.55 -6.50
N GLN A 87 8.67 14.38 -7.28
CA GLN A 87 9.33 13.98 -8.53
C GLN A 87 8.43 13.27 -9.55
N ALA A 88 7.22 13.79 -9.76
CA ALA A 88 6.21 13.21 -10.66
C ALA A 88 5.81 11.77 -10.30
N SER A 89 6.10 11.33 -9.08
CA SER A 89 5.60 10.07 -8.54
C SER A 89 4.10 10.14 -8.31
N ILE A 90 3.44 8.98 -8.26
CA ILE A 90 1.99 8.90 -8.03
C ILE A 90 1.76 8.07 -6.77
N PHE A 91 1.12 8.68 -5.78
CA PHE A 91 0.64 7.95 -4.61
C PHE A 91 -0.78 7.45 -4.88
N ILE A 92 -0.99 6.16 -4.66
CA ILE A 92 -2.27 5.49 -4.91
C ILE A 92 -2.68 4.78 -3.64
N GLN A 93 -3.92 4.98 -3.21
CA GLN A 93 -4.54 4.21 -2.15
C GLN A 93 -5.77 3.51 -2.69
N VAL A 94 -5.85 2.22 -2.46
CA VAL A 94 -6.92 1.34 -2.91
C VAL A 94 -7.60 0.75 -1.69
N THR A 95 -8.93 0.75 -1.68
CA THR A 95 -9.71 -0.08 -0.76
C THR A 95 -10.55 -1.06 -1.56
N GLY A 96 -10.83 -2.21 -0.96
CA GLY A 96 -11.58 -3.26 -1.63
C GLY A 96 -11.90 -4.42 -0.71
N CYS A 97 -12.48 -5.47 -1.29
CA CYS A 97 -12.77 -6.73 -0.62
C CYS A 97 -12.06 -7.89 -1.31
N LEU A 98 -11.51 -8.79 -0.48
CA LEU A 98 -11.02 -10.11 -0.89
C LEU A 98 -12.02 -11.15 -0.42
N THR A 99 -12.56 -11.93 -1.34
CA THR A 99 -13.49 -13.03 -1.02
C THR A 99 -12.83 -14.35 -1.42
N GLY A 100 -12.54 -15.18 -0.44
CA GLY A 100 -11.94 -16.50 -0.63
C GLY A 100 -12.98 -17.58 -0.92
N THR A 101 -12.55 -18.84 -0.88
CA THR A 101 -13.43 -20.01 -1.04
C THR A 101 -14.43 -20.18 0.11
N ASP A 102 -14.19 -19.53 1.25
CA ASP A 102 -15.11 -19.44 2.39
C ASP A 102 -16.31 -18.51 2.12
N ASN A 103 -16.32 -17.79 1.00
CA ASN A 103 -17.30 -16.75 0.66
C ASN A 103 -17.43 -15.63 1.71
N VAL A 104 -16.40 -15.45 2.54
CA VAL A 104 -16.38 -14.37 3.53
C VAL A 104 -15.62 -13.19 2.94
N PRO A 105 -16.27 -12.03 2.71
CA PRO A 105 -15.59 -10.85 2.21
C PRO A 105 -14.73 -10.23 3.31
N ARG A 106 -13.46 -10.00 3.00
CA ARG A 106 -12.47 -9.37 3.89
C ARG A 106 -12.02 -8.04 3.30
N LYS A 107 -12.30 -6.95 3.99
CA LYS A 107 -11.88 -5.62 3.56
C LYS A 107 -10.37 -5.51 3.59
N PHE A 108 -9.80 -4.79 2.63
CA PHE A 108 -8.39 -4.47 2.62
C PHE A 108 -8.15 -3.01 2.24
N MET A 109 -6.98 -2.51 2.62
CA MET A 109 -6.37 -1.37 1.97
C MET A 109 -5.02 -1.76 1.36
N ARG A 110 -4.69 -1.13 0.25
CA ARG A 110 -3.38 -1.23 -0.37
C ARG A 110 -2.92 0.14 -0.83
N SER A 111 -1.69 0.50 -0.48
CA SER A 111 -1.07 1.73 -0.93
C SER A 111 0.08 1.42 -1.87
N PHE A 112 0.24 2.24 -2.92
CA PHE A 112 1.33 2.15 -3.87
C PHE A 112 2.00 3.51 -4.03
N PHE A 113 3.32 3.47 -4.20
CA PHE A 113 4.10 4.60 -4.65
C PHE A 113 4.68 4.26 -6.03
N LEU A 114 4.16 4.89 -7.08
CA LEU A 114 4.68 4.73 -8.44
C LEU A 114 5.75 5.77 -8.72
N THR A 115 6.91 5.35 -9.20
CA THR A 115 8.02 6.24 -9.55
C THR A 115 8.26 6.19 -11.06
N PRO A 116 8.48 7.35 -11.72
CA PRO A 116 8.86 7.37 -13.13
C PRO A 116 10.16 6.61 -13.39
N HIS A 117 10.23 5.91 -14.52
CA HIS A 117 11.42 5.23 -15.03
C HIS A 117 11.44 5.34 -16.55
N GLU A 118 12.61 5.15 -17.19
CA GLU A 118 12.92 5.42 -18.61
C GLU A 118 11.75 5.29 -19.62
N THR A 119 10.91 4.26 -19.49
CA THR A 119 9.81 3.94 -20.41
C THR A 119 8.42 3.95 -19.78
N GLY A 120 8.27 4.37 -18.51
CA GLY A 120 7.00 4.34 -17.82
C GLY A 120 7.10 4.58 -16.32
N TYR A 121 6.36 3.77 -15.54
CA TYR A 121 6.37 3.81 -14.07
C TYR A 121 6.58 2.42 -13.53
N PHE A 122 7.23 2.32 -12.38
CA PHE A 122 7.32 1.11 -11.58
C PHE A 122 6.84 1.37 -10.15
N VAL A 123 6.48 0.30 -9.44
CA VAL A 123 6.08 0.36 -8.05
C VAL A 123 7.34 0.40 -7.18
N GLN A 124 7.64 1.56 -6.61
CA GLN A 124 8.76 1.71 -5.67
C GLN A 124 8.40 1.12 -4.30
N ASN A 125 7.20 1.41 -3.79
CA ASN A 125 6.71 0.90 -2.51
C ASN A 125 5.28 0.38 -2.66
N SER A 126 4.98 -0.74 -2.00
CA SER A 126 3.63 -1.30 -1.89
C SER A 126 3.38 -1.77 -0.47
N CYS A 127 2.29 -1.32 0.14
CA CYS A 127 1.87 -1.78 1.47
C CYS A 127 0.46 -2.35 1.39
N PHE A 128 0.25 -3.54 1.93
CA PHE A 128 -1.07 -4.16 2.03
C PHE A 128 -1.49 -4.34 3.48
N ARG A 129 -2.78 -4.21 3.76
CA ARG A 129 -3.37 -4.53 5.05
C ARG A 129 -4.78 -5.08 4.88
N CYS A 130 -5.06 -6.22 5.50
CA CYS A 130 -6.42 -6.67 5.75
C CYS A 130 -7.01 -5.84 6.90
N ILE A 131 -8.20 -5.28 6.69
CA ILE A 131 -8.95 -4.52 7.70
C ILE A 131 -9.83 -5.55 8.40
N GLU A 132 -9.24 -6.34 9.30
CA GLU A 132 -10.02 -7.25 10.14
C GLU A 132 -10.76 -6.46 11.22
N GLU A 133 -12.03 -6.78 11.46
CA GLU A 133 -12.76 -6.34 12.65
C GLU A 133 -12.36 -7.19 13.86
N THR A 134 -11.10 -7.10 14.31
CA THR A 134 -10.67 -7.78 15.55
C THR A 134 -9.84 -6.83 16.43
N LYS A 135 -10.05 -6.96 17.74
CA LYS A 135 -9.62 -6.08 18.86
C LYS A 135 -8.25 -5.41 18.69
N PRO A 136 -8.06 -4.18 19.22
CA PRO A 136 -6.84 -3.40 19.04
C PRO A 136 -5.60 -4.22 19.39
N SER A 137 -4.71 -4.35 18.40
CA SER A 137 -3.40 -5.01 18.56
C SER A 137 -2.50 -4.19 19.50
N GLU A 138 -1.46 -4.81 20.04
CA GLU A 138 -0.45 -4.12 20.87
C GLU A 138 0.17 -2.89 20.18
N THR A 139 0.28 -2.90 18.85
CA THR A 139 0.73 -1.72 18.07
C THR A 139 -0.30 -0.59 18.11
N SER A 140 -1.59 -0.92 18.07
CA SER A 140 -2.67 0.06 18.23
C SER A 140 -2.70 0.63 19.65
N LEU A 141 -2.40 -0.19 20.65
CA LEU A 141 -2.26 0.25 22.04
C LEU A 141 -0.99 1.11 22.23
N ALA A 142 0.13 0.76 21.59
CA ALA A 142 1.36 1.54 21.63
C ALA A 142 1.18 2.94 21.01
N LEU A 143 0.53 3.03 19.83
CA LEU A 143 0.21 4.31 19.21
C LEU A 143 -0.78 5.13 20.05
N ALA A 144 -1.77 4.49 20.67
CA ALA A 144 -2.69 5.15 21.59
C ALA A 144 -1.98 5.65 22.86
N ASN A 145 -1.01 4.89 23.39
CA ASN A 145 -0.23 5.26 24.57
C ASN A 145 0.73 6.42 24.29
N VAL A 146 1.35 6.44 23.10
CA VAL A 146 2.16 7.57 22.63
C VAL A 146 1.30 8.82 22.45
N ALA A 147 0.11 8.69 21.86
CA ALA A 147 -0.85 9.79 21.73
C ALA A 147 -1.41 10.26 23.09
N ALA A 148 -1.50 9.36 24.08
CA ALA A 148 -1.92 9.66 25.45
C ALA A 148 -0.78 10.18 26.35
N GLY A 149 0.44 10.37 25.82
CA GLY A 149 1.57 10.93 26.56
C GLY A 149 2.19 9.99 27.60
N VAL A 150 1.90 8.69 27.57
CA VAL A 150 2.52 7.71 28.46
C VAL A 150 3.86 7.28 27.86
N VAL A 151 4.92 7.99 28.22
CA VAL A 151 6.30 7.63 27.84
C VAL A 151 6.65 6.29 28.49
N PRO A 152 7.01 5.23 27.74
CA PRO A 152 7.58 4.05 28.36
C PRO A 152 8.94 4.43 28.93
N VAL A 153 9.13 4.19 30.22
CA VAL A 153 10.38 4.43 30.95
C VAL A 153 11.52 3.80 30.16
N THR A 154 12.41 4.64 29.63
CA THR A 154 13.64 4.26 28.95
C THR A 154 14.48 3.37 29.85
N VAL A 155 14.79 2.17 29.37
CA VAL A 155 15.89 1.36 29.91
C VAL A 155 17.19 2.13 29.63
N PRO A 156 18.05 2.43 30.62
CA PRO A 156 19.27 3.17 30.35
C PRO A 156 20.21 2.29 29.51
N LEU A 157 20.69 2.82 28.38
CA LEU A 157 21.90 2.32 27.74
C LEU A 157 23.05 2.58 28.72
N THR A 158 23.53 1.54 29.39
CA THR A 158 24.82 1.58 30.07
C THR A 158 25.89 1.79 29.00
N LEU A 159 26.53 2.97 29.02
CA LEU A 159 27.83 3.17 28.40
C LEU A 159 28.81 2.22 29.10
N ASP A 160 29.41 1.29 28.37
CA ASP A 160 30.62 0.63 28.83
C ASP A 160 31.76 1.66 28.89
N PRO A 161 32.60 1.68 29.94
CA PRO A 161 33.74 2.58 30.03
C PRO A 161 34.97 2.02 29.29
N ASP A 162 35.69 2.97 28.67
CA ASP A 162 36.99 2.96 27.97
C ASP A 162 37.85 1.67 27.90
#